data_AF-A5FLZ6-F1
#
_entry.id   AF-A5FLZ6-F1
#
_cell.length_a   1.000
_cell.length_b   1.000
_cell.length_c   1.000
_cell.angle_alpha   90.00
_cell.angle_beta   90.00
_cell.angle_gamma   90.00
#
_symmetry.space_group_name_H-M   'P 1'
#
loop_
_entity.id
_entity.type
_entity.pdbx_description
1 polymer ?
#
loop_
_entity_poly.entity_id
_entity_poly.type
_entity_poly.pdbx_seq_one_letter_code
_entity_poly.pdbx_strand_id
1 'polypeptide(L)'
;MKQFLLIFFCTLITGCSNPRIFILDDTQENKYFVSDFIDNIKENQIGKSPLIVINGIPFKYEKSQDTILLPLKKSEIKSLEFLNQNSSRIMYNEKENDGAVIITTRTQD
;
A
#
# COMPACT_ATOMS: atom_id res chain seq x y z
N MET A 1 -43.62 -19.59 30.30
CA MET A 1 -43.16 -20.57 29.28
C MET A 1 -42.67 -19.73 28.10
N LYS A 2 -41.38 -19.41 28.04
CA LYS A 2 -40.30 -20.16 27.38
C LYS A 2 -40.46 -20.18 25.85
N GLN A 3 -39.88 -19.19 25.18
CA GLN A 3 -39.17 -19.38 23.91
C GLN A 3 -38.33 -18.13 23.62
N PHE A 4 -37.13 -18.11 24.20
CA PHE A 4 -36.02 -17.36 23.63
C PHE A 4 -35.62 -18.08 22.34
N LEU A 5 -35.92 -17.50 21.18
CA LEU A 5 -35.34 -17.95 19.92
C LEU A 5 -34.08 -17.11 19.68
N LEU A 6 -32.96 -17.65 20.15
CA LEU A 6 -31.60 -17.24 19.77
C LEU A 6 -31.45 -17.40 18.25
N ILE A 7 -31.45 -16.30 17.51
CA ILE A 7 -30.90 -16.27 16.15
C ILE A 7 -29.50 -15.66 16.25
N PHE A 8 -28.54 -16.52 16.54
CA PHE A 8 -27.12 -16.26 16.40
C PHE A 8 -26.78 -16.38 14.91
N PHE A 9 -27.02 -15.33 14.13
CA PHE A 9 -26.54 -15.30 12.75
C PHE A 9 -25.09 -14.82 12.75
N CYS A 10 -24.21 -15.80 12.86
CA CYS A 10 -22.77 -15.66 12.76
C CYS A 10 -22.40 -15.32 11.29
N THR A 11 -22.48 -14.07 10.89
CA THR A 11 -21.79 -13.57 9.67
C THR A 11 -20.44 -13.00 10.06
N LEU A 12 -19.60 -13.85 10.65
CA LEU A 12 -18.18 -13.58 10.84
C LEU A 12 -17.42 -14.20 9.66
N ILE A 13 -17.33 -13.45 8.57
CA ILE A 13 -16.14 -13.42 7.70
C ILE A 13 -16.20 -12.14 6.86
N THR A 14 -16.18 -10.98 7.54
CA THR A 14 -15.52 -9.84 6.91
C THR A 14 -14.04 -10.19 6.89
N GLY A 15 -13.57 -10.77 5.78
CA GLY A 15 -12.14 -10.87 5.49
C GLY A 15 -11.61 -9.45 5.31
N CYS A 16 -11.35 -8.76 6.43
CA CYS A 16 -10.64 -7.50 6.42
C CYS A 16 -9.21 -7.83 5.98
N SER A 17 -8.92 -7.64 4.69
CA SER A 17 -7.53 -7.57 4.26
C SER A 17 -6.86 -6.42 5.01
N ASN A 18 -5.81 -6.69 5.77
CA ASN A 18 -5.08 -5.61 6.42
C ASN A 18 -4.33 -4.82 5.35
N PRO A 19 -4.38 -3.48 5.36
CA PRO A 19 -3.52 -2.68 4.50
C PRO A 19 -2.06 -3.00 4.82
N ARG A 20 -1.20 -3.05 3.79
CA ARG A 20 0.23 -3.24 3.99
C ARG A 20 0.86 -1.97 4.51
N ILE A 21 1.83 -2.13 5.40
CA ILE A 21 2.62 -1.03 5.94
C ILE A 21 3.97 -1.01 5.22
N PHE A 22 4.26 0.11 4.56
CA PHE A 22 5.54 0.40 3.93
C PHE A 22 6.43 1.22 4.87
N ILE A 23 7.54 0.63 5.30
CA ILE A 23 8.48 1.22 6.25
C ILE A 23 9.75 1.63 5.52
N LEU A 24 10.16 2.89 5.67
CA LEU A 24 11.46 3.40 5.22
C LEU A 24 12.59 2.99 6.18
N ASP A 25 13.82 2.89 5.69
CA ASP A 25 15.03 2.72 6.50
C ASP A 25 15.40 4.04 7.21
N ASP A 26 14.47 4.51 8.03
CA ASP A 26 14.50 5.78 8.74
C ASP A 26 14.03 5.59 10.19
N THR A 27 14.11 6.63 10.99
CA THR A 27 13.76 6.59 12.41
C THR A 27 12.47 7.36 12.69
N GLN A 28 11.87 7.08 13.85
CA GLN A 28 10.70 7.81 14.37
C GLN A 28 9.52 7.80 13.38
N GLU A 29 8.85 8.94 13.20
CA GLU A 29 7.71 9.15 12.31
C GLU A 29 8.09 9.12 10.82
N ASN A 30 9.32 9.46 10.46
CA ASN A 30 9.77 9.49 9.07
C ASN A 30 9.69 8.12 8.41
N LYS A 31 9.82 7.04 9.19
CA LYS A 31 9.75 5.68 8.67
C LYS A 31 8.39 5.33 8.07
N TYR A 32 7.32 6.04 8.46
CA TYR A 32 5.96 5.80 7.97
C TYR A 32 5.56 6.71 6.80
N PHE A 33 6.44 7.60 6.33
CA PHE A 33 6.11 8.62 5.33
C PHE A 33 5.43 8.09 4.05
N VAL A 34 5.84 6.93 3.55
CA VAL A 34 5.21 6.30 2.37
C VAL A 34 3.86 5.66 2.73
N SER A 35 3.75 5.01 3.90
CA SER A 35 2.46 4.48 4.37
C SER A 35 1.45 5.60 4.56
N ASP A 36 1.83 6.68 5.23
CA ASP A 36 0.97 7.84 5.45
C ASP A 36 0.49 8.44 4.12
N PHE A 37 1.37 8.52 3.11
CA PHE A 37 0.97 8.96 1.77
C PHE A 37 -0.10 8.04 1.16
N ILE A 38 0.08 6.72 1.25
CA ILE A 38 -0.87 5.73 0.71
C ILE A 38 -2.22 5.80 1.44
N ASP A 39 -2.20 5.90 2.76
CA ASP A 39 -3.41 5.93 3.60
C ASP A 39 -4.26 7.20 3.36
N ASN A 40 -3.64 8.28 2.88
CA ASN A 40 -4.35 9.51 2.51
C ASN A 40 -4.98 9.45 1.09
N ILE A 41 -4.75 8.39 0.32
CA ILE A 41 -5.39 8.17 -0.99
C ILE A 41 -6.76 7.54 -0.76
N LYS A 42 -7.78 7.99 -1.53
CA LYS A 42 -9.13 7.38 -1.46
C LYS A 42 -9.07 5.88 -1.80
N GLU A 43 -9.76 5.05 -1.00
CA GLU A 43 -9.74 3.58 -1.11
C GLU A 43 -10.09 3.02 -2.51
N ASN A 44 -10.82 3.77 -3.34
CA ASN A 44 -11.19 3.35 -4.70
C ASN A 44 -10.14 3.72 -5.77
N GLN A 45 -9.09 4.45 -5.41
CA GLN A 45 -8.03 4.84 -6.35
C GLN A 45 -6.88 3.85 -6.33
N ILE A 46 -6.52 3.36 -5.15
CA ILE A 46 -5.37 2.46 -4.94
C ILE A 46 -5.80 1.30 -4.05
N GLY A 47 -5.32 0.10 -4.37
CA GLY A 47 -5.53 -1.10 -3.57
C GLY A 47 -4.60 -1.16 -2.36
N LYS A 48 -4.74 -2.22 -1.56
CA LYS A 48 -3.93 -2.42 -0.33
C LYS A 48 -2.51 -2.91 -0.60
N SER A 49 -2.23 -3.36 -1.83
CA SER A 49 -0.92 -3.88 -2.25
C SER A 49 -0.44 -3.22 -3.54
N PRO A 50 -0.32 -1.88 -3.58
CA PRO A 50 0.07 -1.21 -4.81
C PRO A 50 1.48 -1.62 -5.23
N LEU A 51 1.74 -1.54 -6.53
CA LEU A 51 3.11 -1.64 -7.02
C LEU A 51 3.93 -0.47 -6.48
N ILE A 52 5.12 -0.74 -5.95
CA ILE A 52 6.07 0.31 -5.60
C ILE A 52 7.05 0.46 -6.76
N VAL A 53 7.27 1.70 -7.21
CA VAL A 53 8.19 2.02 -8.30
C VAL A 53 9.17 3.06 -7.81
N ILE A 54 10.46 2.75 -7.79
CA ILE A 54 11.52 3.65 -7.34
C ILE A 54 12.33 4.08 -8.55
N ASN A 55 12.33 5.37 -8.88
CA ASN A 55 13.01 5.93 -10.06
C ASN A 55 12.70 5.19 -11.37
N GLY A 56 11.43 4.85 -11.58
CA GLY A 56 10.97 4.12 -12.77
C GLY A 56 11.23 2.62 -12.74
N ILE A 57 11.88 2.08 -11.69
CA ILE A 57 12.15 0.65 -11.55
C ILE A 57 11.14 0.03 -10.56
N PRO A 58 10.35 -0.98 -10.98
CA PRO A 58 9.47 -1.71 -10.07
C PRO A 58 10.25 -2.36 -8.93
N PHE A 59 9.91 -2.00 -7.70
CA PHE A 59 10.45 -2.59 -6.48
C PHE A 59 9.72 -3.90 -6.19
N LYS A 60 10.46 -5.02 -6.22
CA LYS A 60 9.91 -6.34 -5.95
C LYS A 60 9.81 -6.57 -4.44
N TYR A 61 8.62 -6.95 -3.99
CA TYR A 61 8.38 -7.36 -2.61
C TYR A 61 7.38 -8.51 -2.57
N GLU A 62 7.38 -9.26 -1.46
CA GLU A 62 6.43 -10.36 -1.27
C GLU A 62 5.05 -9.81 -0.89
N LYS A 63 4.07 -9.94 -1.79
CA LYS A 63 2.66 -9.57 -1.53
C LYS A 63 1.97 -10.48 -0.50
N SER A 64 2.69 -11.33 0.24
CA SER A 64 2.15 -12.02 1.43
C SER A 64 2.52 -11.30 2.73
N GLN A 65 3.51 -10.41 2.72
CA GLN A 65 4.03 -9.75 3.92
C GLN A 65 3.20 -8.52 4.29
N ASP A 66 2.83 -8.42 5.57
CA ASP A 66 2.07 -7.27 6.09
C ASP A 66 2.92 -6.00 6.20
N THR A 67 4.24 -6.15 6.32
CA THR A 67 5.20 -5.05 6.42
C THR A 67 6.27 -5.18 5.36
N ILE A 68 6.47 -4.12 4.58
CA ILE A 68 7.44 -4.06 3.49
C ILE A 68 8.50 -3.01 3.84
N LEU A 69 9.77 -3.43 3.92
CA LEU A 69 10.90 -2.51 4.09
C LEU A 69 11.32 -1.94 2.74
N LEU A 70 11.31 -0.61 2.65
CA LEU A 70 11.83 0.14 1.51
C LEU A 70 13.24 0.64 1.88
N PRO A 71 14.28 0.34 1.08
CA PRO A 71 15.66 0.71 1.37
C PRO A 71 15.93 2.17 1.02
N LEU A 72 15.14 3.08 1.60
CA LEU A 72 15.20 4.53 1.38
C LEU A 72 14.98 5.24 2.71
N LYS A 73 15.63 6.39 2.90
CA LYS A 73 15.30 7.37 3.93
C LYS A 73 14.34 8.43 3.38
N LYS A 74 13.58 9.09 4.26
CA LYS A 74 12.70 10.20 3.85
C LYS A 74 13.50 11.35 3.23
N SER A 75 14.70 11.60 3.74
CA SER A 75 15.64 12.60 3.21
C SER A 75 16.11 12.29 1.78
N GLU A 76 15.92 11.08 1.28
CA GLU A 76 16.24 10.69 -0.10
C GLU A 76 15.03 10.83 -1.03
N ILE A 77 13.80 10.93 -0.52
CA ILE A 77 12.58 11.01 -1.34
C ILE A 77 12.30 12.44 -1.77
N LYS A 78 12.39 12.70 -3.08
CA LYS A 78 12.06 13.99 -3.70
C LYS A 78 10.55 14.19 -3.82
N SER A 79 9.83 13.18 -4.32
CA SER A 79 8.37 13.22 -4.47
C SER A 79 7.76 11.83 -4.38
N LEU A 80 6.47 11.81 -4.01
CA LEU A 80 5.60 10.65 -4.07
C LEU A 80 4.42 10.99 -4.98
N GLU A 81 4.13 10.11 -5.91
CA GLU A 81 2.98 10.19 -6.82
C GLU A 81 2.25 8.84 -6.82
N PHE A 82 0.98 8.83 -7.22
CA PHE A 82 0.24 7.58 -7.37
C PHE A 82 -0.40 7.46 -8.74
N LEU A 83 -0.48 6.23 -9.23
CA LEU A 83 -1.34 5.86 -10.34
C LEU A 83 -2.50 5.05 -9.79
N ASN A 84 -3.71 5.41 -10.21
CA ASN A 84 -4.88 4.61 -9.88
C ASN A 84 -4.81 3.23 -10.53
N GLN A 85 -5.70 2.32 -10.11
CA GLN A 85 -5.78 0.94 -10.60
C GLN A 85 -5.78 0.85 -12.14
N ASN A 86 -6.58 1.66 -12.83
CA ASN A 86 -6.67 1.63 -14.29
C ASN A 86 -5.37 2.10 -14.96
N SER A 87 -4.82 3.24 -14.52
CA SER A 87 -3.58 3.79 -15.08
C SER A 87 -2.39 2.86 -14.82
N SER A 88 -2.33 2.23 -13.64
CA SER A 88 -1.28 1.26 -13.29
C SER A 88 -1.31 0.03 -14.21
N ARG A 89 -2.49 -0.54 -14.49
CA ARG A 89 -2.63 -1.68 -15.42
C ARG A 89 -2.09 -1.38 -16.81
N ILE A 90 -2.35 -0.17 -17.30
CA ILE A 90 -1.87 0.28 -18.62
C ILE A 90 -0.35 0.39 -18.64
N MET A 91 0.23 0.97 -17.58
CA MET A 91 1.67 1.27 -17.54
C MET A 91 2.54 0.06 -17.16
N TYR A 92 2.07 -0.80 -16.25
CA TYR A 92 2.86 -1.86 -15.62
C TYR A 92 2.31 -3.28 -15.82
N ASN A 93 1.34 -3.45 -16.73
CA ASN A 93 0.63 -4.70 -17.07
C ASN A 93 -0.55 -5.03 -16.13
N GLU A 94 -1.50 -5.84 -16.64
CA GLU A 94 -2.75 -6.24 -15.97
C GLU A 94 -2.57 -7.03 -14.66
N LYS A 95 -1.34 -7.40 -14.30
CA LYS A 95 -1.04 -8.07 -13.02
C LYS A 95 -0.98 -7.07 -11.85
N GLU A 96 -0.82 -5.78 -12.12
CA GLU A 96 -0.68 -4.72 -11.13
C GLU A 96 -1.97 -3.90 -11.01
N ASN A 97 -3.05 -4.59 -10.62
CA ASN A 97 -4.41 -4.05 -10.51
C ASN A 97 -4.65 -3.20 -9.27
N ASP A 98 -3.73 -3.18 -8.31
CA ASP A 98 -3.86 -2.45 -7.04
C ASP A 98 -3.36 -0.99 -7.15
N GLY A 99 -3.10 -0.49 -8.36
CA GLY A 99 -2.47 0.82 -8.55
C GLY A 99 -0.96 0.79 -8.32
N ALA A 100 -0.32 1.96 -8.39
CA ALA A 100 1.12 2.09 -8.18
C ALA A 100 1.45 3.35 -7.37
N VAL A 101 2.50 3.28 -6.56
CA VAL A 101 3.15 4.42 -5.90
C VAL A 101 4.50 4.63 -6.55
N ILE A 102 4.70 5.82 -7.10
CA ILE A 102 5.93 6.23 -7.77
C ILE A 102 6.73 7.08 -6.79
N ILE A 103 7.93 6.60 -6.46
CA ILE A 103 8.89 7.25 -5.60
C ILE A 103 10.00 7.81 -6.48
N THR A 104 10.11 9.13 -6.53
CA THR A 104 11.26 9.79 -7.14
C THR A 104 12.24 10.15 -6.04
N THR A 105 13.48 9.70 -6.14
CA THR A 105 14.52 10.08 -5.18
C THR A 105 15.22 11.36 -5.60
N ARG A 106 15.84 12.05 -4.64
CA ARG A 106 16.81 13.10 -4.93
C ARG A 106 18.02 12.43 -5.58
N THR A 107 18.56 13.03 -6.64
CA THR A 107 19.86 12.63 -7.15
C THR A 107 20.87 12.88 -6.03
N GLN A 108 21.69 11.88 -5.68
CA GLN A 108 22.91 12.13 -4.94
C GLN A 108 23.87 12.75 -5.96
N ASP A 109 24.02 14.07 -5.94
CA ASP A 109 25.12 14.76 -6.61
C ASP A 109 26.42 14.54 -5.85
#